data_AF-G1KRS4-F1
#
_entry.id   AF-G1KRS4-F1
#
_cell.length_a   1.000
_cell.length_b   1.000
_cell.length_c   1.000
_cell.angle_alpha   90.00
_cell.angle_beta   90.00
_cell.angle_gamma   90.00
#
_symmetry.space_group_name_H-M   'P 1'
#
loop_
_entity.id
_entity.type
_entity.pdbx_description
1 polymer ?
#
loop_
_entity_poly.entity_id
_entity_poly.type
_entity_poly.pdbx_seq_one_letter_code
_entity_poly.pdbx_strand_id
1 'polypeptide(L)'
;MEEVESWVPVVGFTLLPNAGSLWGARIVKREIPTWYKSLEKPSWNPPNWVFAPVWASLYSSMGYGSYLVWKELGGFNEKSMVPLGLYAGNLALNWSWVPIFFGKHKKGWGLVTILLTTGAATLTTTAWYHVNKTAAYLMYPYLAWLTFASVLNYRLWKDNPDKKH
;
A
#
# COMPACT_ATOMS: atom_id res chain seq x y z
N MET A 1 -19.95 -2.70 33.39
CA MET A 1 -18.57 -3.19 33.24
C MET A 1 -18.56 -4.10 32.04
N GLU A 2 -18.12 -3.58 30.90
CA GLU A 2 -17.45 -4.33 29.85
C GLU A 2 -16.83 -3.26 28.96
N GLU A 3 -15.67 -2.79 29.42
CA GLU A 3 -14.67 -2.16 28.58
C GLU A 3 -14.33 -3.18 27.49
N VAL A 4 -15.14 -3.25 26.43
CA VAL A 4 -14.79 -4.05 25.25
C VAL A 4 -13.54 -3.39 24.70
N GLU A 5 -12.40 -4.01 25.03
CA GLU A 5 -11.04 -3.54 24.84
C GLU A 5 -10.91 -2.72 23.57
N SER A 6 -10.55 -1.44 23.72
CA SER A 6 -10.36 -0.47 22.63
C SER A 6 -9.38 -0.94 21.54
N TRP A 7 -8.71 -2.06 21.75
CA TRP A 7 -7.65 -2.66 20.95
C TRP A 7 -8.18 -3.64 19.90
N VAL A 8 -9.36 -4.26 20.06
CA VAL A 8 -9.88 -5.24 19.09
C VAL A 8 -10.10 -4.64 17.69
N PRO A 9 -10.71 -3.45 17.54
CA PRO A 9 -10.80 -2.79 16.24
C PRO A 9 -9.42 -2.40 15.71
N VAL A 10 -8.53 -1.90 16.57
CA VAL A 10 -7.16 -1.49 16.20
C VAL A 10 -6.39 -2.64 15.61
N VAL A 11 -6.42 -3.78 16.30
CA VAL A 11 -5.75 -5.00 15.88
C VAL A 11 -6.38 -5.51 14.59
N GLY A 12 -7.71 -5.46 14.44
CA GLY A 12 -8.40 -5.79 13.19
C GLY A 12 -7.97 -4.91 12.00
N PHE A 13 -7.99 -3.59 12.17
CA PHE A 13 -7.61 -2.61 11.15
C PHE A 13 -6.11 -2.61 10.81
N THR A 14 -5.26 -3.01 11.76
CA THR A 14 -3.80 -3.08 11.56
C THR A 14 -3.37 -4.44 11.01
N LEU A 15 -4.08 -5.53 11.34
CA LEU A 15 -3.80 -6.86 10.82
C LEU A 15 -4.39 -7.09 9.43
N LEU A 16 -5.55 -6.50 9.11
CA LEU A 16 -6.17 -6.56 7.79
C LEU A 16 -5.17 -6.26 6.65
N PRO A 17 -4.50 -5.10 6.62
CA PRO A 17 -3.52 -4.76 5.57
C PRO A 17 -2.35 -5.76 5.50
N ASN A 18 -1.89 -6.25 6.65
CA ASN A 18 -0.84 -7.25 6.73
C ASN A 18 -1.28 -8.61 6.16
N ALA A 19 -2.54 -9.00 6.28
CA ALA A 19 -3.05 -10.26 5.73
C ALA A 19 -2.97 -10.30 4.20
N GLY A 20 -3.36 -9.21 3.51
CA GLY A 20 -3.20 -9.14 2.05
C GLY A 20 -1.75 -8.99 1.61
N SER A 21 -0.91 -8.32 2.41
CA SER A 21 0.54 -8.32 2.22
C SER A 21 1.14 -9.73 2.27
N LEU A 22 0.75 -10.54 3.26
CA LEU A 22 1.17 -11.95 3.40
C LEU A 22 0.67 -12.81 2.24
N TRP A 23 -0.54 -12.56 1.73
CA TRP A 23 -1.06 -13.24 0.55
C TRP A 23 -0.26 -12.89 -0.70
N GLY A 24 -0.06 -11.60 -0.97
CA GLY A 24 0.76 -11.11 -2.08
C GLY A 24 2.20 -11.57 -2.01
N ALA A 25 2.78 -11.64 -0.81
CA ALA A 25 4.15 -12.10 -0.59
C ALA A 25 4.40 -13.52 -1.13
N ARG A 26 3.39 -14.39 -1.16
CA ARG A 26 3.52 -15.74 -1.75
C ARG A 26 3.74 -15.69 -3.26
N ILE A 27 3.02 -14.81 -3.95
CA ILE A 27 3.16 -14.58 -5.40
C ILE A 27 4.53 -13.97 -5.67
N VAL A 28 4.87 -12.89 -4.94
CA VAL A 28 6.15 -12.20 -5.06
C VAL A 28 7.34 -13.14 -4.83
N LYS A 29 7.29 -14.00 -3.79
CA LYS A 29 8.38 -14.93 -3.47
C LYS A 29 8.58 -15.99 -4.56
N ARG A 30 7.52 -16.39 -5.29
CA ARG A 30 7.60 -17.29 -6.45
C ARG A 30 8.17 -16.61 -7.68
N GLU A 31 7.78 -15.36 -7.92
CA GLU A 31 8.13 -14.60 -9.14
C GLU A 31 9.47 -13.85 -9.05
N ILE A 32 9.96 -13.57 -7.82
CA ILE A 32 11.26 -12.94 -7.58
C ILE A 32 12.43 -13.69 -8.23
N PRO A 33 12.63 -15.00 -7.98
CA PRO A 33 13.79 -15.74 -8.49
C PRO A 33 13.68 -16.06 -9.99
N THR A 34 12.47 -16.05 -10.55
CA THR A 34 12.18 -16.39 -11.95
C THR A 34 12.12 -15.14 -12.81
N TRP A 35 10.97 -14.49 -12.89
CA TRP A 35 10.69 -13.39 -13.81
C TRP A 35 11.37 -12.09 -13.35
N TYR A 36 11.26 -11.73 -12.07
CA TYR A 36 11.84 -10.46 -11.59
C TYR A 36 13.37 -10.45 -11.64
N LYS A 37 14.03 -11.61 -11.60
CA LYS A 37 15.48 -11.72 -11.78
C LYS A 37 15.89 -11.47 -13.24
N SER A 38 15.05 -11.83 -14.20
CA SER A 38 15.30 -11.60 -15.64
C SER A 38 15.09 -10.16 -16.10
N LEU A 39 14.47 -9.29 -15.29
CA LEU A 39 14.26 -7.89 -15.65
C LEU A 39 15.53 -7.07 -15.46
N GLU A 40 15.79 -6.17 -16.41
CA GLU A 40 16.77 -5.11 -16.26
C GLU A 40 16.28 -4.14 -15.18
N LYS A 41 17.06 -4.03 -14.10
CA LYS A 41 16.77 -3.20 -12.94
C LYS A 41 17.78 -2.08 -12.83
N PRO A 42 17.37 -0.87 -12.44
CA PRO A 42 18.29 0.22 -12.22
C PRO A 42 19.24 -0.10 -11.05
N SER A 43 20.45 0.48 -11.10
CA SER A 43 21.51 0.27 -10.08
C SER A 43 21.11 0.71 -8.66
N TRP A 44 20.12 1.60 -8.54
CA TRP A 44 19.56 2.08 -7.27
C TRP A 44 18.41 1.22 -6.73
N ASN A 45 18.03 0.13 -7.40
CA ASN A 45 16.95 -0.74 -6.91
C ASN A 45 17.37 -1.43 -5.61
N PRO A 46 16.65 -1.25 -4.49
CA PRO A 46 17.00 -1.87 -3.23
C PRO A 46 16.87 -3.40 -3.33
N PRO A 47 17.61 -4.14 -2.48
CA PRO A 47 17.47 -5.58 -2.40
C PRO A 47 16.01 -6.00 -2.15
N ASN A 48 15.57 -7.09 -2.79
CA ASN A 48 14.18 -7.58 -2.70
C ASN A 48 13.69 -7.78 -1.27
N TRP A 49 14.60 -8.14 -0.35
CA TRP A 49 14.26 -8.35 1.05
C TRP A 49 13.87 -7.05 1.77
N VAL A 50 14.32 -5.88 1.32
CA VAL A 50 14.01 -4.56 1.94
C VAL A 50 12.55 -4.19 1.75
N PHE A 51 11.93 -4.63 0.64
CA PHE A 51 10.52 -4.32 0.38
C PHE A 51 9.60 -4.86 1.47
N ALA A 52 9.83 -6.07 1.99
CA ALA A 52 8.94 -6.68 2.97
C ALA A 52 8.90 -5.94 4.33
N PRO A 53 10.03 -5.61 4.99
CA PRO A 53 10.06 -4.81 6.20
C PRO A 53 9.48 -3.40 6.02
N VAL A 54 9.75 -2.76 4.87
CA VAL A 54 9.21 -1.43 4.60
C VAL A 54 7.70 -1.49 4.48
N TRP A 55 7.16 -2.40 3.67
CA TRP A 55 5.71 -2.59 3.55
C TRP A 55 5.06 -2.93 4.89
N ALA A 56 5.66 -3.81 5.69
CA ALA A 56 5.16 -4.13 7.03
C ALA A 56 5.10 -2.88 7.93
N SER A 57 6.17 -2.08 7.95
CA SER A 57 6.22 -0.85 8.73
C SER A 57 5.18 0.17 8.27
N LEU A 58 4.99 0.31 6.95
CA LEU A 58 3.99 1.21 6.37
C LEU A 58 2.56 0.76 6.69
N TYR A 59 2.27 -0.54 6.59
CA TYR A 59 0.96 -1.08 6.96
C TYR A 59 0.67 -0.90 8.45
N SER A 60 1.68 -1.02 9.32
CA SER A 60 1.54 -0.70 10.74
C SER A 60 1.21 0.79 10.95
N SER A 61 1.92 1.70 10.28
CA SER A 61 1.65 3.15 10.36
C SER A 61 0.26 3.52 9.82
N MET A 62 -0.15 2.90 8.71
CA MET A 62 -1.47 3.07 8.10
C MET A 62 -2.58 2.56 9.02
N GLY A 63 -2.41 1.37 9.61
CA GLY A 63 -3.36 0.82 10.58
C GLY A 63 -3.51 1.72 11.81
N TYR A 64 -2.40 2.19 12.37
CA TYR A 64 -2.41 3.11 13.50
C TYR A 64 -3.04 4.47 13.16
N GLY A 65 -2.75 5.02 11.97
CA GLY A 65 -3.39 6.23 11.47
C GLY A 65 -4.90 6.09 11.29
N SER A 66 -5.37 4.95 10.79
CA SER A 66 -6.80 4.67 10.65
C SER A 66 -7.53 4.64 12.00
N TYR A 67 -6.87 4.10 13.04
CA TYR A 67 -7.39 4.11 14.39
C TYR A 67 -7.47 5.53 14.97
N LEU A 68 -6.44 6.36 14.78
CA LEU A 68 -6.46 7.75 15.24
C LEU A 68 -7.64 8.51 14.63
N VAL A 69 -7.88 8.37 13.32
CA VAL A 69 -9.01 8.99 12.63
C VAL A 69 -10.35 8.47 13.17
N TRP A 70 -10.46 7.17 13.41
CA TRP A 70 -11.67 6.56 13.99
C TRP A 70 -11.95 7.06 15.41
N LYS A 71 -10.90 7.19 16.24
CA LYS A 71 -10.99 7.70 17.61
C LYS A 71 -11.38 9.18 17.64
N GLU A 72 -10.77 10.00 16.79
CA GLU A 72 -11.06 11.45 16.69
C GLU A 72 -12.52 11.72 16.28
N LEU A 73 -13.06 10.89 15.39
CA LEU A 73 -14.43 11.02 14.87
C LEU A 73 -15.50 10.40 15.77
N GLY A 74 -15.12 9.89 16.95
CA GLY A 74 -16.04 9.30 17.91
C GLY A 74 -16.67 7.98 17.45
N GLY A 75 -15.95 7.20 16.63
CA GLY A 75 -16.40 5.89 16.17
C GLY A 75 -16.94 5.86 14.74
N PHE A 76 -17.69 4.79 14.40
CA PHE A 76 -18.32 4.59 13.09
C PHE A 76 -19.54 5.50 12.90
N ASN A 77 -19.27 6.76 12.56
CA ASN A 77 -20.28 7.75 12.16
C ASN A 77 -20.21 8.02 10.64
N GLU A 78 -21.24 8.64 10.05
CA GLU A 78 -21.25 9.02 8.61
C GLU A 78 -19.99 9.79 8.18
N LYS A 79 -19.45 10.63 9.07
CA LYS A 79 -18.22 11.41 8.85
C LYS A 79 -16.96 10.55 8.77
N SER A 80 -16.96 9.36 9.37
CA SER A 80 -15.84 8.41 9.38
C SER A 80 -15.89 7.41 8.22
N MET A 81 -17.07 7.20 7.63
CA MET A 81 -17.25 6.29 6.49
C MET A 81 -16.47 6.74 5.26
N VAL A 82 -16.42 8.05 4.98
CA VAL A 82 -15.68 8.59 3.83
C VAL A 82 -14.15 8.35 3.96
N PRO A 83 -13.47 8.80 5.04
CA PRO A 83 -12.03 8.60 5.17
C PRO A 83 -11.62 7.14 5.36
N LEU A 84 -12.44 6.31 6.03
CA LEU A 84 -12.19 4.87 6.17
C LEU A 84 -12.48 4.11 4.87
N GLY A 85 -13.50 4.51 4.11
CA GLY A 85 -13.84 3.93 2.81
C GLY A 85 -12.77 4.23 1.76
N LEU A 86 -12.25 5.46 1.72
CA LEU A 86 -11.10 5.83 0.88
C LEU A 86 -9.86 4.99 1.22
N TYR A 87 -9.61 4.80 2.52
CA TYR A 87 -8.52 3.93 2.99
C TYR A 87 -8.72 2.47 2.55
N ALA A 88 -9.93 1.92 2.70
CA ALA A 88 -10.24 0.56 2.25
C ALA A 88 -10.07 0.40 0.74
N GLY A 89 -10.51 1.38 -0.05
CA GLY A 89 -10.29 1.42 -1.49
C GLY A 89 -8.80 1.51 -1.86
N ASN A 90 -8.03 2.33 -1.13
CA ASN A 90 -6.58 2.41 -1.31
C ASN A 90 -5.89 1.07 -1.04
N LEU A 91 -6.30 0.38 0.03
CA LEU A 91 -5.75 -0.91 0.39
C LEU A 91 -6.09 -1.99 -0.65
N ALA A 92 -7.32 -2.00 -1.15
CA ALA A 92 -7.75 -2.92 -2.21
C ALA A 92 -6.97 -2.70 -3.52
N LEU A 93 -6.72 -1.44 -3.89
CA LEU A 93 -5.86 -1.08 -5.03
C LEU A 93 -4.42 -1.56 -4.81
N ASN A 94 -3.88 -1.35 -3.61
CA ASN A 94 -2.54 -1.80 -3.25
C ASN A 94 -2.41 -3.33 -3.38
N TRP A 95 -3.37 -4.09 -2.87
CA TRP A 95 -3.38 -5.55 -2.99
C TRP A 95 -3.53 -6.03 -4.43
N SER A 96 -4.27 -5.29 -5.26
CA SER A 96 -4.45 -5.61 -6.67
C SER A 96 -3.17 -5.41 -7.50
N TRP A 97 -2.23 -4.57 -7.04
CA TRP A 97 -0.97 -4.35 -7.75
C TRP A 97 -0.12 -5.63 -7.85
N VAL A 98 -0.02 -6.42 -6.77
CA VAL A 98 0.78 -7.66 -6.75
C VAL A 98 0.37 -8.67 -7.83
N PRO A 99 -0.90 -9.12 -7.93
CA PRO A 99 -1.32 -10.05 -8.97
C PRO A 99 -1.27 -9.44 -10.38
N ILE A 100 -1.43 -8.13 -10.53
CA ILE A 100 -1.32 -7.46 -11.84
C ILE A 100 0.14 -7.43 -12.32
N PHE A 101 1.06 -7.00 -11.46
CA PHE A 101 2.47 -6.84 -11.80
C PHE A 101 3.22 -8.17 -11.82
N PHE A 102 3.13 -8.96 -10.74
CA PHE A 102 3.83 -10.24 -10.63
C PHE A 102 3.03 -11.40 -11.24
N GLY A 103 1.71 -11.42 -11.10
CA GLY A 103 0.89 -12.53 -11.59
C GLY A 103 0.67 -12.52 -13.11
N LYS A 104 0.44 -11.35 -13.71
CA LYS A 104 0.21 -11.21 -15.16
C LYS A 104 1.42 -10.69 -15.94
N HIS A 105 2.54 -10.41 -15.28
CA HIS A 105 3.77 -9.82 -15.86
C HIS A 105 3.52 -8.53 -16.66
N LYS A 106 2.38 -7.86 -16.45
CA LYS A 106 1.99 -6.65 -17.19
C LYS A 106 2.58 -5.41 -16.53
N LYS A 107 3.86 -5.13 -16.82
CA LYS A 107 4.62 -3.97 -16.33
C LYS A 107 3.85 -2.65 -16.48
N GLY A 108 3.22 -2.42 -17.63
CA GLY A 108 2.42 -1.21 -17.89
C GLY A 108 1.16 -1.09 -17.02
N TRP A 109 0.43 -2.18 -16.80
CA TRP A 109 -0.73 -2.16 -15.91
C TRP A 109 -0.33 -2.03 -14.45
N GLY A 110 0.80 -2.61 -14.03
CA GLY A 110 1.34 -2.39 -12.70
C GLY A 110 1.71 -0.94 -12.45
N LEU A 111 2.27 -0.23 -13.45
CA LEU A 111 2.51 1.21 -13.38
C LEU A 111 1.22 2.01 -13.18
N VAL A 112 0.18 1.72 -13.97
CA VAL A 112 -1.12 2.41 -13.81
C VAL A 112 -1.70 2.13 -12.41
N THR A 113 -1.62 0.90 -11.94
CA THR A 113 -2.18 0.52 -10.64
C THR A 113 -1.44 1.17 -9.47
N ILE A 114 -0.10 1.27 -9.53
CA ILE A 114 0.69 1.95 -8.48
C ILE A 114 0.45 3.46 -8.50
N LEU A 115 0.27 4.08 -9.68
CA LEU A 115 -0.08 5.49 -9.79
C LEU A 115 -1.49 5.77 -9.23
N LEU A 116 -2.47 4.91 -9.53
CA LEU A 116 -3.80 4.99 -8.93
C LEU A 116 -3.76 4.79 -7.42
N THR A 117 -2.96 3.85 -6.93
CA THR A 117 -2.74 3.64 -5.49
C THR A 117 -2.10 4.88 -4.85
N THR A 118 -1.16 5.53 -5.53
CA THR A 118 -0.54 6.78 -5.07
C THR A 118 -1.56 7.91 -5.01
N GLY A 119 -2.38 8.09 -6.05
CA GLY A 119 -3.45 9.09 -6.06
C GLY A 119 -4.48 8.85 -4.94
N ALA A 120 -4.92 7.61 -4.77
CA ALA A 120 -5.85 7.23 -3.70
C ALA A 120 -5.23 7.42 -2.31
N ALA A 121 -3.91 7.19 -2.15
CA ALA A 121 -3.22 7.40 -0.89
C ALA A 121 -3.12 8.89 -0.56
N THR A 122 -2.85 9.73 -1.57
CA THR A 122 -2.84 11.19 -1.40
C THR A 122 -4.23 11.70 -1.02
N LEU A 123 -5.29 11.23 -1.67
CA LEU A 123 -6.68 11.56 -1.32
C LEU A 123 -7.04 11.12 0.10
N THR A 124 -6.59 9.93 0.51
CA THR A 124 -6.79 9.44 1.89
C THR A 124 -6.04 10.33 2.88
N THR A 125 -4.80 10.73 2.56
CA THR A 125 -3.96 11.59 3.40
C THR A 125 -4.58 12.98 3.54
N THR A 126 -5.09 13.58 2.47
CA THR A 126 -5.74 14.88 2.54
C THR A 126 -7.06 14.81 3.30
N ALA A 127 -7.85 13.74 3.12
CA ALA A 127 -9.04 13.51 3.92
C ALA A 127 -8.72 13.35 5.41
N TRP A 128 -7.67 12.60 5.75
CA TRP A 128 -7.21 12.41 7.12
C TRP A 128 -6.65 13.71 7.70
N TYR A 129 -5.98 14.54 6.91
CA TYR A 129 -5.42 15.82 7.36
C TYR A 129 -6.50 16.79 7.87
N HIS A 130 -7.68 16.77 7.26
CA HIS A 130 -8.82 17.59 7.71
C HIS A 130 -9.46 17.06 9.01
N VAL A 131 -9.23 15.79 9.36
CA VAL A 131 -9.75 15.17 10.57
C VAL A 131 -8.70 15.19 11.69
N ASN A 132 -7.55 14.56 11.46
CA ASN A 132 -6.45 14.42 12.41
C ASN A 132 -5.10 14.57 11.67
N LYS A 133 -4.38 15.64 11.99
CA LYS A 133 -3.07 15.96 11.38
C LYS A 133 -2.01 14.89 11.67
N THR A 134 -2.03 14.28 12.86
CA THR A 134 -1.10 13.20 13.24
C THR A 134 -1.28 11.97 12.37
N ALA A 135 -2.52 11.58 12.08
CA ALA A 135 -2.82 10.47 11.17
C ALA A 135 -2.33 10.75 9.74
N ALA A 136 -2.47 11.99 9.27
CA ALA A 136 -1.90 12.39 7.98
C ALA A 136 -0.37 12.37 7.98
N TYR A 137 0.29 12.80 9.06
CA TYR A 137 1.76 12.71 9.18
C TYR A 137 2.28 11.27 9.07
N LEU A 138 1.55 10.30 9.60
CA LEU A 138 1.87 8.87 9.48
C LEU A 138 1.75 8.32 8.05
N MET A 139 1.01 9.00 7.17
CA MET A 139 0.88 8.64 5.76
C MET A 139 2.00 9.22 4.88
N TYR A 140 2.76 10.23 5.32
CA TYR A 140 3.87 10.79 4.52
C TYR A 140 4.94 9.76 4.16
N PRO A 141 5.42 8.91 5.09
CA PRO A 141 6.35 7.83 4.75
C PRO A 141 5.78 6.87 3.70
N TYR A 142 4.47 6.61 3.74
CA TYR A 142 3.78 5.78 2.77
C TYR A 142 3.73 6.43 1.39
N LEU A 143 3.42 7.72 1.30
CA LEU A 143 3.44 8.48 0.04
C LEU A 143 4.84 8.55 -0.57
N ALA A 144 5.86 8.78 0.25
CA ALA A 144 7.26 8.77 -0.19
C ALA A 144 7.64 7.40 -0.78
N TRP A 145 7.25 6.31 -0.12
CA TRP A 145 7.47 4.96 -0.62
C TRP A 145 6.70 4.65 -1.91
N LEU A 146 5.44 5.08 -2.01
CA LEU A 146 4.64 4.91 -3.23
C LEU A 146 5.21 5.70 -4.42
N THR A 147 5.75 6.88 -4.16
CA THR A 147 6.44 7.68 -5.18
C THR A 147 7.69 6.95 -5.67
N PHE A 148 8.50 6.44 -4.74
CA PHE A 148 9.66 5.59 -5.06
C PHE A 148 9.25 4.35 -5.88
N ALA A 149 8.22 3.64 -5.44
CA ALA A 149 7.68 2.47 -6.14
C ALA A 149 7.16 2.81 -7.53
N SER A 150 6.54 3.99 -7.71
CA SER A 150 6.07 4.47 -9.01
C SER A 150 7.22 4.75 -9.97
N VAL A 151 8.29 5.41 -9.50
CA VAL A 151 9.51 5.63 -10.30
C VAL A 151 10.16 4.31 -10.68
N LEU A 152 10.23 3.36 -9.75
CA LEU A 152 10.76 2.02 -10.02
C LEU A 152 9.91 1.27 -11.05
N ASN A 153 8.58 1.27 -10.92
CA ASN A 153 7.68 0.65 -11.91
C ASN A 153 7.83 1.30 -13.28
N TYR A 154 7.94 2.63 -13.34
CA TYR A 154 8.14 3.36 -14.59
C TYR A 154 9.46 2.97 -15.25
N ARG A 155 10.53 2.88 -14.46
CA ARG A 155 11.85 2.47 -14.95
C ARG A 155 11.84 1.02 -15.44
N LEU A 156 11.19 0.11 -14.71
CA LEU A 156 11.02 -1.29 -15.12
C LEU A 156 10.24 -1.39 -16.43
N TRP A 157 9.18 -0.60 -16.61
CA TRP A 157 8.42 -0.54 -17.86
C TRP A 157 9.25 0.02 -19.02
N LYS A 158 10.02 1.09 -18.78
CA LYS A 158 10.83 1.76 -19.80
C LYS A 158 12.06 0.94 -20.23
N ASP A 159 12.75 0.32 -19.29
CA ASP A 159 13.97 -0.46 -19.53
C ASP A 159 13.66 -1.87 -20.06
N ASN A 160 12.45 -2.38 -19.80
CA ASN A 160 12.02 -3.68 -20.31
C ASN A 160 10.81 -3.48 -21.25
N PRO A 161 10.98 -2.82 -22.41
CA PRO A 161 9.92 -2.75 -23.39
C PRO A 161 9.56 -4.17 -23.85
N ASP A 162 8.26 -4.46 -23.95
CA ASP A 162 7.83 -5.75 -24.48
C ASP A 162 8.31 -5.83 -25.94
N LYS A 163 9.11 -6.85 -26.26
CA LYS A 163 9.51 -7.12 -27.64
C LYS A 163 8.22 -7.30 -28.43
N LYS A 164 7.90 -6.33 -29.29
CA LYS A 164 6.87 -6.50 -30.32
C LYS A 164 7.33 -7.69 -31.19
N HIS A 165 6.63 -8.81 -31.06
CA HIS A 165 6.62 -9.84 -32.09
C HIS A 165 5.86 -9.31 -33.31
#